data_AF-J9DZI2-F1
#
_entry.id   AF-J9DZI2-F1
#
_cell.length_a   1.000
_cell.length_b   1.000
_cell.length_c   1.000
_cell.angle_alpha   90.00
_cell.angle_beta   90.00
_cell.angle_gamma   90.00
#
_symmetry.space_group_name_H-M   'P 1'
#
loop_
_entity.id
_entity.type
_entity.pdbx_description
1 polymer ?
#
loop_
_entity_poly.entity_id
_entity_poly.type
_entity_poly.pdbx_seq_one_letter_code
_entity_poly.pdbx_strand_id
1 'polypeptide(L)'
;MEEQTGIVTGTGSLPALQIQILDGHGIIGNAVRHARVGQPLTLDIVLENTEIYDFYAHSCIAHDGSNNADALVQIIDANGLSCI
;
A
#
# COMPACT_ATOMS: atom_id res chain seq x y z
N MET A 1 -3.34 -19.42 38.13
CA MET A 1 -2.47 -19.51 36.96
C MET A 1 -2.54 -18.14 36.33
N GLU A 2 -1.54 -17.31 36.61
CA GLU A 2 -1.51 -15.91 36.19
C GLU A 2 -1.16 -15.84 34.70
N GLU A 3 -1.99 -15.16 33.92
CA GLU A 3 -1.72 -14.87 32.51
C GLU A 3 -0.63 -13.80 32.46
N GLN A 4 0.59 -14.23 32.15
CA GLN A 4 1.73 -13.35 31.98
C GLN A 4 1.53 -12.57 30.68
N THR A 5 0.93 -11.38 30.78
CA THR A 5 0.92 -10.38 29.72
C THR A 5 2.32 -9.82 29.55
N GLY A 6 3.20 -10.64 28.98
CA GLY A 6 4.57 -10.27 28.66
C GLY A 6 4.54 -9.09 27.70
N ILE A 7 4.91 -7.92 28.19
CA ILE A 7 5.19 -6.78 27.32
C ILE A 7 6.37 -7.19 26.43
N VAL A 8 6.10 -7.44 25.16
CA VAL A 8 7.12 -7.68 24.15
C VAL A 8 7.72 -6.32 23.78
N THR A 9 8.78 -5.91 24.46
CA THR A 9 9.59 -4.77 24.01
C THR A 9 10.58 -5.25 22.95
N GLY A 10 10.17 -5.16 21.68
CA GLY A 10 11.08 -5.32 20.55
C GLY A 10 11.87 -4.04 20.32
N THR A 11 13.19 -4.14 20.15
CA THR A 11 14.03 -3.05 19.65
C THR A 11 13.88 -2.97 18.13
N GLY A 12 12.66 -2.71 17.65
CA GLY A 12 12.41 -2.55 16.22
C GLY A 12 12.83 -1.16 15.76
N SER A 13 13.55 -1.10 14.64
CA SER A 13 13.78 0.17 13.94
C SER A 13 12.43 0.76 13.49
N LEU A 14 12.35 2.09 13.29
CA LEU A 14 11.14 2.70 12.74
C LEU A 14 10.86 2.09 11.35
N PRO A 15 9.64 1.59 11.10
CA PRO A 15 9.29 1.05 9.79
C PRO A 15 9.33 2.16 8.75
N ALA A 16 9.88 1.87 7.57
CA ALA A 16 9.87 2.80 6.45
C ALA A 16 8.91 2.27 5.38
N LEU A 17 7.99 3.13 4.93
CA LEU A 17 7.02 2.78 3.91
C LEU A 17 7.46 3.37 2.57
N GLN A 18 7.56 2.53 1.56
CA GLN A 18 7.80 2.94 0.19
C GLN A 18 6.59 2.57 -0.67
N ILE A 19 6.16 3.51 -1.52
CA ILE A 19 5.06 3.33 -2.46
C ILE A 19 5.55 3.75 -3.85
N GLN A 20 5.34 2.88 -4.84
CA GLN A 20 5.69 3.15 -6.23
C GLN A 20 4.61 2.64 -7.19
N ILE A 21 4.54 3.24 -8.38
CA ILE A 21 3.72 2.74 -9.49
C ILE A 21 4.66 2.22 -10.56
N LEU A 22 4.53 0.94 -10.91
CA LEU A 22 5.40 0.23 -11.86
C LEU A 22 4.64 -0.12 -13.14
N ASP A 23 5.38 -0.18 -14.25
CA ASP A 23 4.86 -0.59 -15.55
C ASP A 23 4.66 -2.11 -15.61
N GLY A 24 3.52 -2.55 -16.15
CA GLY A 24 3.19 -3.96 -16.31
C GLY A 24 2.51 -4.59 -15.10
N HIS A 25 2.48 -5.93 -15.11
CA HIS A 25 2.00 -6.75 -14.00
C HIS A 25 3.22 -7.31 -13.24
N GLY A 26 3.42 -6.88 -12.00
CA GLY A 26 4.45 -7.39 -11.10
C GLY A 26 5.44 -6.34 -10.59
N ILE A 27 6.34 -6.79 -9.71
CA ILE A 27 7.25 -5.93 -8.93
C ILE A 27 8.61 -5.64 -9.60
N ILE A 28 8.81 -6.10 -10.84
CA ILE A 28 10.08 -5.96 -11.58
C ILE A 28 10.00 -4.82 -12.62
N GLY A 29 8.84 -4.15 -12.71
CA GLY A 29 8.62 -3.05 -13.65
C GLY A 29 9.43 -1.80 -13.32
N ASN A 30 9.55 -0.89 -14.29
CA ASN A 30 10.14 0.42 -14.07
C ASN A 30 9.10 1.38 -13.46
N ALA A 31 9.56 2.33 -12.64
CA ALA A 31 8.71 3.39 -12.11
C ALA A 31 8.08 4.22 -13.24
N VAL A 32 6.76 4.35 -13.20
CA VAL A 32 5.96 5.02 -14.22
C VAL A 32 5.91 6.52 -13.95
N ARG A 33 6.23 7.30 -14.98
CA ARG A 33 6.05 8.77 -14.97
C ARG A 33 4.84 9.23 -15.80
N HIS A 34 4.47 8.44 -16.80
CA HIS A 34 3.32 8.70 -17.66
C HIS A 34 2.61 7.38 -17.95
N ALA A 35 1.31 7.34 -17.73
CA ALA A 35 0.47 6.19 -18.03
C ALA A 35 -0.43 6.47 -19.24
N ARG A 36 -0.85 5.41 -19.94
CA ARG A 36 -1.84 5.47 -21.02
C ARG A 36 -3.06 4.64 -20.67
N VAL A 37 -4.22 4.98 -21.22
CA VAL A 37 -5.43 4.17 -21.07
C VAL A 37 -5.17 2.77 -21.60
N GLY A 38 -5.51 1.75 -20.81
CA GLY A 38 -5.27 0.33 -21.12
C GLY A 38 -3.85 -0.16 -20.84
N GLN A 39 -2.94 0.72 -20.38
CA GLN A 39 -1.64 0.29 -19.90
C GLN A 39 -1.81 -0.43 -18.55
N PRO A 40 -1.30 -1.67 -18.42
CA PRO A 40 -1.26 -2.33 -17.13
C PRO A 40 -0.28 -1.62 -16.18
N LEU A 41 -0.71 -1.38 -14.95
CA LEU A 41 0.09 -0.76 -13.90
C LEU A 41 0.07 -1.64 -12.66
N THR A 42 1.17 -1.62 -11.90
CA THR A 42 1.26 -2.27 -10.59
C THR A 42 1.48 -1.20 -9.52
N LEU A 43 0.65 -1.21 -8.47
CA LEU A 43 0.91 -0.46 -7.23
C LEU A 43 1.79 -1.33 -6.34
N ASP A 44 3.05 -0.94 -6.17
CA ASP A 44 4.01 -1.63 -5.33
C ASP A 44 4.13 -0.91 -3.97
N ILE A 45 3.91 -1.63 -2.89
CA ILE A 45 3.97 -1.13 -1.52
C ILE A 45 4.93 -2.03 -0.74
N VAL A 46 6.00 -1.44 -0.24
CA VAL A 46 7.04 -2.15 0.51
C VAL A 46 7.17 -1.52 1.89
N LEU A 47 7.04 -2.35 2.92
CA LEU A 47 7.44 -1.99 4.27
C LEU A 47 8.89 -2.48 4.47
N GLU A 48 9.79 -1.57 4.82
CA GLU A 48 11.14 -1.88 5.24
C GLU A 48 11.22 -1.85 6.78
N ASN A 49 12.22 -2.52 7.36
CA ASN A 49 12.40 -2.67 8.80
C ASN A 49 11.19 -3.35 9.50
N THR A 50 10.73 -4.46 8.93
CA THR A 50 9.49 -5.17 9.33
C THR A 50 9.65 -6.12 10.52
N GLU A 51 10.73 -6.00 11.30
CA GLU A 51 11.14 -7.00 12.31
C GLU A 51 10.01 -7.39 13.28
N ILE A 52 9.14 -6.44 13.61
CA ILE A 52 7.98 -6.63 14.49
C ILE A 52 6.68 -6.09 13.88
N TYR A 53 6.70 -5.70 12.60
CA TYR A 53 5.60 -5.02 11.94
C TYR A 53 5.17 -5.77 10.68
N ASP A 54 3.90 -6.12 10.63
CA ASP A 54 3.22 -6.45 9.37
C ASP A 54 2.45 -5.22 8.89
N PHE A 55 2.15 -5.17 7.58
CA PHE A 55 1.27 -4.14 7.02
C PHE A 55 0.18 -4.75 6.15
N TYR A 56 -0.91 -4.01 6.04
CA TYR A 56 -1.96 -4.24 5.05
C TYR A 56 -2.41 -2.89 4.49
N ALA A 57 -2.79 -2.87 3.21
CA ALA A 57 -3.39 -1.69 2.61
C ALA A 57 -4.88 -1.62 3.00
N HIS A 58 -5.24 -0.68 3.87
CA HIS A 58 -6.63 -0.52 4.32
C HIS A 58 -7.51 0.18 3.28
N SER A 59 -6.98 1.09 2.47
CA SER A 59 -7.75 1.79 1.44
C SER A 59 -6.80 2.38 0.40
N CYS A 60 -7.19 2.28 -0.88
CA CYS A 60 -6.46 2.91 -1.98
C CYS A 60 -7.46 3.61 -2.90
N ILE A 61 -7.24 4.90 -3.12
CA ILE A 61 -8.14 5.76 -3.89
C ILE A 61 -7.30 6.51 -4.93
N ALA A 62 -7.70 6.43 -6.19
CA ALA A 62 -7.15 7.26 -7.24
C ALA A 62 -7.93 8.58 -7.32
N HIS A 63 -7.21 9.70 -7.29
CA HIS A 63 -7.76 11.04 -7.47
C HIS A 63 -7.23 11.62 -8.79
N ASP A 64 -8.07 12.34 -9.52
CA ASP A 64 -7.66 13.06 -10.74
C ASP A 64 -6.94 14.39 -10.45
N GLY A 65 -6.81 14.77 -9.17
CA GLY A 65 -6.18 16.01 -8.71
C GLY A 65 -7.09 17.25 -8.76
N SER A 66 -8.33 17.13 -9.24
CA SER A 66 -9.31 18.23 -9.29
C SER A 66 -9.87 18.62 -7.92
N ASN A 67 -9.62 17.81 -6.88
CA ASN A 67 -10.17 17.93 -5.53
C ASN A 67 -11.72 17.89 -5.49
N ASN A 68 -12.35 17.26 -6.48
CA ASN A 68 -13.77 16.97 -6.51
C ASN A 68 -14.06 15.59 -5.88
N ALA A 69 -15.07 15.51 -5.02
CA ALA A 69 -15.52 14.26 -4.39
C ALA A 69 -16.07 13.26 -5.43
N ASP A 70 -16.53 13.71 -6.59
CA ASP A 70 -17.01 12.83 -7.66
C ASP A 70 -15.87 12.33 -8.57
N ALA A 71 -14.64 12.82 -8.37
CA ALA A 71 -13.48 12.52 -9.21
C ALA A 71 -12.50 11.57 -8.51
N LEU A 72 -13.06 10.54 -7.86
CA LEU A 72 -12.32 9.50 -7.16
C LEU A 72 -12.75 8.10 -7.60
N VAL A 73 -11.79 7.19 -7.63
CA VAL A 73 -12.02 5.76 -7.91
C VAL A 73 -11.40 4.95 -6.79
N GLN A 74 -12.20 4.13 -6.13
CA GLN A 74 -11.73 3.23 -5.09
C GLN A 74 -11.14 1.96 -5.72
N ILE A 75 -9.89 1.64 -5.36
CA ILE A 75 -9.13 0.47 -5.82
C ILE A 75 -9.15 -0.63 -4.76
N ILE A 76 -8.97 -0.24 -3.50
CA ILE A 76 -9.08 -1.10 -2.32
C ILE A 76 -10.11 -0.48 -1.38
N ASP A 77 -11.10 -1.27 -0.96
CA ASP A 77 -12.14 -0.87 -0.02
C ASP A 77 -11.60 -0.74 1.40
N ALA A 78 -12.40 -0.18 2.31
CA ALA A 78 -12.04 -0.01 3.73
C ALA A 78 -11.81 -1.33 4.50
N ASN A 79 -12.01 -2.48 3.88
CA ASN A 79 -11.74 -3.80 4.46
C ASN A 79 -10.46 -4.42 3.86
N GLY A 80 -9.73 -3.71 3.00
CA GLY A 80 -8.56 -4.22 2.31
C GLY A 80 -8.88 -5.10 1.10
N LEU A 81 -10.11 -5.07 0.58
CA LEU A 81 -10.54 -5.88 -0.56
C LEU A 81 -10.46 -5.08 -1.86
N SER A 82 -9.99 -5.72 -2.93
CA SER A 82 -9.96 -5.08 -4.25
C SER A 82 -11.38 -4.87 -4.79
N CYS A 83 -11.65 -3.67 -5.30
CA CYS A 83 -12.96 -3.29 -5.86
C CYS A 83 -13.05 -3.40 -7.39
N ILE A 84 -11.94 -3.74 -8.06
CA ILE A 84 -11.78 -3.73 -9.51
C ILE A 84 -11.62 -5.13 -10.10
#